data_AF-A0A377GAV1-F1
#
_entry.id   AF-A0A377GAV1-F1
#
_cell.length_a   1.000
_cell.length_b   1.000
_cell.length_c   1.000
_cell.angle_alpha   90.00
_cell.angle_beta   90.00
_cell.angle_gamma   90.00
#
_symmetry.space_group_name_H-M   'P 1'
#
loop_
_entity.id
_entity.type
_entity.pdbx_description
1 polymer ?
#
loop_
_entity_poly.entity_id
_entity_poly.type
_entity_poly.pdbx_seq_one_letter_code
_entity_poly.pdbx_strand_id
1 'polypeptide(L)'
;MIQVNVWLSTTQVLGKRIKNRFFGPLLASDARGENIGHASFFMELNERSQGYAKLADKSTPLSVQKSLSYVPQLVEGQSGKYYKRMPLKSLQVTHSFWPNHTLSRRQLAQDFFSFLHLAPKSKGVKPELSHHDTDMIRESMGDSTFPIEHPPYQDFRKKIDEEKRENLDKTVEIWNLDGDLDTKKNIDAQLARLTSKQEFLIISRDKLINTYQTKLDLLKKTRDELASNLSQNTSKVIFHAKKIRYLKRISNPDEKTFTEMMQAILELKELKKEQVQLRQKLPALESKIARIEKSYQKKMEKHQEEIKQTNNEISLLNIQLAQLDEKLKDIDESKIETLKAEVSKRADFLSRQENLLKDTNKTNGRHPDHIVSLPTSDSGLHYHINELAVIEAMEKEGNRNYSMIRNNCAKSVKRCLLAGIEHLRKELKANGVPNSFFKFEAIETTNGVHNWARTLERELIKLNMKHTANKTAMWVEVNPENTISYIPQIT
;
A
#
# COMPACT_ATOMS: atom_id res chain seq x y z
N MET A 1 4.76 -26.58 12.35
CA MET A 1 4.40 -28.01 12.41
C MET A 1 3.94 -28.52 11.04
N ILE A 2 4.18 -29.79 10.70
CA ILE A 2 3.59 -30.45 9.52
C ILE A 2 2.61 -31.55 9.98
N GLN A 3 1.36 -31.52 9.52
CA GLN A 3 0.35 -32.54 9.79
C GLN A 3 0.05 -33.33 8.52
N VAL A 4 0.25 -34.64 8.55
CA VAL A 4 -0.12 -35.54 7.45
C VAL A 4 -1.55 -36.02 7.67
N ASN A 5 -2.44 -35.64 6.77
CA ASN A 5 -3.88 -35.91 6.81
C ASN A 5 -4.20 -37.05 5.86
N VAL A 6 -4.87 -38.09 6.35
CA VAL A 6 -5.19 -39.29 5.57
C VAL A 6 -6.68 -39.62 5.70
N TRP A 7 -7.37 -39.64 4.57
CA TRP A 7 -8.71 -40.20 4.38
C TRP A 7 -8.60 -41.58 3.73
N LEU A 8 -9.20 -42.58 4.35
CA LEU A 8 -9.19 -43.95 3.85
C LEU A 8 -10.36 -44.16 2.89
N SER A 9 -10.11 -44.92 1.82
CA SER A 9 -11.13 -45.25 0.80
C SER A 9 -12.39 -45.88 1.39
N THR A 10 -13.57 -45.35 1.07
CA THR A 10 -14.88 -45.88 1.46
C THR A 10 -15.49 -46.81 0.42
N THR A 11 -14.81 -47.03 -0.73
CA THR A 11 -15.25 -47.91 -1.82
C THR A 11 -15.66 -49.30 -1.33
N GLN A 12 -16.86 -49.75 -1.75
CA GLN A 12 -17.40 -51.05 -1.41
C GLN A 12 -17.61 -51.93 -2.64
N VAL A 13 -17.31 -53.23 -2.49
CA VAL A 13 -17.66 -54.26 -3.47
C VAL A 13 -18.48 -55.32 -2.74
N LEU A 14 -19.68 -55.61 -3.25
CA LEU A 14 -20.60 -56.60 -2.67
C LEU A 14 -20.89 -56.35 -1.17
N GLY A 15 -21.07 -55.08 -0.78
CA GLY A 15 -21.36 -54.68 0.60
C GLY A 15 -20.18 -54.78 1.58
N LYS A 16 -18.98 -55.12 1.10
CA LYS A 16 -17.75 -55.13 1.90
C LYS A 16 -16.79 -54.06 1.41
N ARG A 17 -16.22 -53.29 2.34
CA ARG A 17 -15.17 -52.31 2.05
C ARG A 17 -13.96 -52.99 1.41
N ILE A 18 -13.48 -52.45 0.30
CA ILE A 18 -12.28 -52.99 -0.37
C ILE A 18 -11.08 -52.69 0.53
N LYS A 19 -10.49 -53.75 1.11
CA LYS A 19 -9.19 -53.67 1.81
C LYS A 19 -8.01 -53.70 0.84
N ASN A 20 -8.23 -54.23 -0.37
CA ASN A 20 -7.20 -54.39 -1.40
C ASN A 20 -6.92 -53.08 -2.14
N ARG A 21 -5.71 -52.58 -1.86
CA ARG A 21 -5.06 -51.33 -2.26
C ARG A 21 -5.16 -50.92 -3.74
N PHE A 22 -5.48 -51.84 -4.66
CA PHE A 22 -5.26 -51.67 -6.10
C PHE A 22 -6.52 -51.40 -6.93
N PHE A 23 -7.69 -51.89 -6.51
CA PHE A 23 -8.92 -51.81 -7.31
C PHE A 23 -9.91 -50.73 -6.86
N GLY A 24 -9.71 -50.12 -5.68
CA GLY A 24 -10.56 -49.04 -5.17
C GLY A 24 -10.81 -47.92 -6.20
N PRO A 25 -9.78 -47.40 -6.87
CA PRO A 25 -9.94 -46.37 -7.91
C PRO A 25 -10.80 -46.74 -9.12
N LEU A 26 -10.80 -48.01 -9.53
CA LEU A 26 -11.54 -48.49 -10.70
C LEU A 26 -12.98 -48.88 -10.36
N LEU A 27 -13.26 -49.11 -9.06
CA LEU A 27 -14.52 -49.64 -8.56
C LEU A 27 -15.31 -48.62 -7.75
N ALA A 28 -14.71 -47.48 -7.38
CA ALA A 28 -15.40 -46.38 -6.74
C ALA A 28 -16.50 -45.82 -7.63
N SER A 29 -17.71 -45.75 -7.08
CA SER A 29 -18.87 -45.20 -7.76
C SER A 29 -19.19 -43.79 -7.22
N ASP A 30 -18.99 -42.78 -8.06
CA ASP A 30 -19.43 -41.39 -7.79
C ASP A 30 -20.92 -41.34 -7.43
N ALA A 31 -21.76 -42.17 -8.07
CA ALA A 31 -23.20 -42.25 -7.82
C ALA A 31 -23.58 -42.82 -6.42
N ARG A 32 -22.61 -43.33 -5.65
CA ARG A 32 -22.81 -43.88 -4.30
C ARG A 32 -22.09 -43.07 -3.22
N GLY A 33 -21.50 -41.91 -3.57
CA GLY A 33 -20.71 -41.10 -2.65
C GLY A 33 -19.46 -41.82 -2.12
N GLU A 34 -18.93 -42.78 -2.86
CA GLU A 34 -17.74 -43.54 -2.44
C GLU A 34 -16.45 -42.80 -2.77
N ASN A 35 -15.56 -42.67 -1.79
CA ASN A 35 -14.24 -42.06 -1.97
C ASN A 35 -13.15 -43.12 -2.17
N ILE A 36 -12.15 -42.77 -2.97
CA ILE A 36 -10.96 -43.59 -3.29
C ILE A 36 -9.85 -43.43 -2.25
N GLY A 37 -10.08 -42.59 -1.24
CA GLY A 37 -9.13 -42.19 -0.21
C GLY A 37 -8.19 -41.08 -0.70
N HIS A 38 -7.81 -40.20 0.23
CA HIS A 38 -6.94 -39.06 -0.02
C HIS A 38 -5.84 -38.95 1.03
N ALA A 39 -4.72 -38.36 0.65
CA ALA A 39 -3.65 -37.99 1.57
C ALA A 39 -3.14 -36.60 1.20
N SER A 40 -3.15 -35.68 2.15
CA SER A 40 -2.53 -34.37 2.03
C SER A 40 -1.66 -34.10 3.26
N PHE A 41 -0.90 -33.03 3.24
CA PHE A 41 -0.36 -32.51 4.50
C PHE A 41 -0.59 -31.01 4.60
N PHE A 42 -0.83 -30.56 5.82
CA PHE A 42 -0.95 -29.17 6.20
C PHE A 42 0.35 -28.76 6.91
N MET A 43 0.94 -27.64 6.51
CA MET A 43 2.13 -27.11 7.14
C MET A 43 1.86 -25.70 7.64
N GLU A 44 2.01 -25.51 8.94
CA GLU A 44 1.94 -24.20 9.58
C GLU A 44 3.34 -23.80 10.04
N LEU A 45 3.84 -22.66 9.55
CA LEU A 45 5.11 -22.07 9.94
C LEU A 45 4.87 -20.71 10.57
N ASN A 46 5.41 -20.49 11.77
CA ASN A 46 5.43 -19.16 12.37
C ASN A 46 6.69 -18.38 11.98
N GLU A 47 6.71 -17.09 12.30
CA GLU A 47 7.81 -16.16 11.98
C GLU A 47 9.20 -16.56 12.52
N ARG A 48 9.31 -17.59 13.38
CA ARG A 48 10.59 -18.13 13.85
C ARG A 48 11.17 -19.22 12.93
N SER A 49 10.36 -19.80 12.05
CA SER A 49 10.80 -20.83 11.10
C SER A 49 11.58 -20.21 9.94
N GLN A 50 12.62 -20.88 9.49
CA GLN A 50 13.38 -20.48 8.30
C GLN A 50 12.52 -20.49 7.02
N GLY A 51 11.51 -21.37 6.96
CA GLY A 51 10.58 -21.46 5.84
C GLY A 51 9.57 -20.32 5.76
N TYR A 52 9.40 -19.54 6.83
CA TYR A 52 8.43 -18.45 6.87
C TYR A 52 8.71 -17.37 5.84
N ALA A 53 9.97 -16.93 5.73
CA ALA A 53 10.36 -15.88 4.79
C ALA A 53 10.08 -16.28 3.33
N LYS A 54 10.33 -17.56 2.97
CA LYS A 54 10.05 -18.09 1.64
C LYS A 54 8.55 -18.07 1.33
N LEU A 55 7.71 -18.56 2.26
CA LEU A 55 6.24 -18.52 2.08
C LEU A 55 5.65 -17.11 2.14
N ALA A 56 6.31 -16.18 2.82
CA ALA A 56 5.89 -14.79 2.89
C ALA A 56 6.15 -14.03 1.57
N ASP A 57 7.08 -14.51 0.75
CA ASP A 57 7.40 -13.95 -0.55
C ASP A 57 6.26 -14.21 -1.56
N LYS A 58 5.86 -13.15 -2.27
CA LYS A 58 4.80 -13.19 -3.30
C LYS A 58 5.19 -14.03 -4.52
N SER A 59 6.45 -14.42 -4.65
CA SER A 59 6.97 -15.22 -5.76
C SER A 59 6.58 -16.71 -5.69
N THR A 60 6.16 -17.19 -4.52
CA THR A 60 5.83 -18.60 -4.32
C THR A 60 4.53 -18.97 -5.04
N PRO A 61 4.51 -20.04 -5.88
CA PRO A 61 3.29 -20.46 -6.61
C PRO A 61 2.28 -21.21 -5.72
N LEU A 62 2.58 -21.40 -4.45
CA LEU A 62 1.75 -22.12 -3.48
C LEU A 62 0.68 -21.18 -2.90
N SER A 63 -0.52 -21.71 -2.66
CA SER A 63 -1.57 -20.96 -1.96
C SER A 63 -1.28 -20.90 -0.46
N VAL A 64 -0.97 -19.71 0.05
CA VAL A 64 -0.59 -19.48 1.45
C VAL A 64 -1.71 -18.73 2.19
N GLN A 65 -2.19 -19.31 3.28
CA GLN A 65 -3.15 -18.69 4.19
C GLN A 65 -2.41 -18.01 5.34
N LYS A 66 -2.69 -16.73 5.55
CA LYS A 66 -2.11 -15.93 6.63
C LYS A 66 -2.94 -16.08 7.89
N SER A 67 -2.34 -16.56 8.98
CA SER A 67 -3.02 -16.74 10.26
C SER A 67 -2.13 -16.27 11.42
N LEU A 68 -2.58 -16.53 12.65
CA LEU A 68 -1.80 -16.40 13.88
C LEU A 68 -1.58 -17.78 14.50
N SER A 69 -0.50 -17.91 15.26
CA SER A 69 -0.23 -19.08 16.10
C SER A 69 0.05 -18.62 17.53
N TYR A 70 -0.28 -19.45 18.53
CA TYR A 70 0.05 -19.16 19.93
C TYR A 70 1.25 -19.98 20.38
N VAL A 71 2.24 -19.30 20.96
CA VAL A 71 3.40 -19.95 21.58
C VAL A 71 3.48 -19.56 23.06
N PRO A 72 3.79 -20.50 23.97
CA PRO A 72 4.02 -20.16 25.36
C PRO A 72 5.26 -19.28 25.49
N GLN A 73 5.12 -18.16 26.19
CA GLN A 73 6.21 -17.27 26.57
C GLN A 73 6.30 -17.26 28.09
N LEU A 74 7.50 -17.50 28.62
CA LEU A 74 7.76 -17.40 30.05
C LEU A 74 7.78 -15.92 30.44
N VAL A 75 6.94 -15.54 31.40
CA VAL A 75 6.84 -14.17 31.92
C VAL A 75 7.02 -14.22 33.43
N GLU A 76 7.77 -13.25 33.97
CA GLU A 76 7.89 -13.06 35.41
C GLU A 76 6.74 -12.17 35.89
N GLY A 77 5.88 -12.73 36.74
CA GLY A 77 4.83 -12.01 37.44
C GLY A 77 5.15 -11.81 38.91
N GLN A 78 4.29 -11.08 39.59
CA GLN A 78 4.37 -10.85 41.04
C GLN A 78 4.35 -12.16 41.85
N SER A 79 3.74 -13.22 41.33
CA SER A 79 3.63 -14.55 41.95
C SER A 79 4.69 -15.56 41.47
N GLY A 80 5.69 -15.12 40.70
CA GLY A 80 6.72 -15.96 40.10
C GLY A 80 6.60 -16.14 38.58
N LYS A 81 7.30 -17.13 38.04
CA LYS A 81 7.37 -17.41 36.59
C LYS A 81 6.13 -18.19 36.12
N TYR A 82 5.42 -17.67 35.13
CA TYR A 82 4.28 -18.35 34.51
C TYR A 82 4.32 -18.24 32.98
N TYR A 83 3.58 -19.10 32.29
CA TYR A 83 3.49 -19.07 30.84
C TYR A 83 2.30 -18.24 30.36
N LYS A 84 2.57 -17.24 29.53
CA LYS A 84 1.56 -16.45 28.82
C LYS A 84 1.50 -16.86 27.35
N ARG A 85 0.30 -16.85 26.75
CA ARG A 85 0.13 -17.05 25.31
C ARG A 85 0.62 -15.81 24.55
N MET A 86 1.63 -15.98 23.70
CA MET A 86 2.10 -14.95 22.80
C MET A 86 1.60 -15.26 21.37
N PRO A 87 0.88 -14.33 20.71
CA PRO A 87 0.52 -14.49 19.31
C PRO A 87 1.75 -14.23 18.43
N LEU A 88 2.00 -15.12 17.48
CA LEU A 88 3.01 -14.96 16.44
C LEU A 88 2.33 -15.02 15.07
N LYS A 89 2.88 -14.30 14.08
CA LYS A 89 2.41 -14.45 12.71
C LYS A 89 2.70 -15.87 12.22
N SER A 90 1.70 -16.52 11.63
CA SER A 90 1.85 -17.82 10.99
C SER A 90 1.40 -17.80 9.54
N LEU A 91 2.00 -18.68 8.76
CA LEU A 91 1.65 -18.96 7.37
C LEU A 91 1.33 -20.44 7.29
N GLN A 92 0.19 -20.73 6.70
CA GLN A 92 -0.32 -22.07 6.52
C GLN A 92 -0.31 -22.39 5.03
N VAL A 93 0.21 -23.55 4.67
CA VAL A 93 0.20 -24.06 3.30
C VAL A 93 -0.23 -25.51 3.33
N THR A 94 -1.10 -25.90 2.39
CA THR A 94 -1.57 -27.28 2.27
C THR A 94 -1.01 -27.87 0.98
N HIS A 95 -0.49 -29.09 1.07
CA HIS A 95 -0.15 -29.92 -0.08
C HIS A 95 -1.24 -30.95 -0.30
N SER A 96 -2.35 -30.53 -0.92
CA SER A 96 -3.32 -31.46 -1.49
C SER A 96 -2.92 -31.70 -2.93
N PHE A 97 -2.53 -32.92 -3.28
CA PHE A 97 -2.15 -33.27 -4.66
C PHE A 97 -3.26 -34.12 -5.28
N TRP A 98 -4.37 -33.47 -5.62
CA TRP A 98 -5.57 -34.11 -6.17
C TRP A 98 -5.80 -33.69 -7.62
N PRO A 99 -6.47 -34.47 -8.48
CA PRO A 99 -6.74 -34.02 -9.85
C PRO A 99 -7.78 -32.88 -9.88
N ASN A 100 -7.55 -31.85 -10.70
CA ASN A 100 -8.47 -30.72 -10.91
C ASN A 100 -9.86 -31.14 -11.44
N HIS A 101 -9.95 -32.29 -12.09
CA HIS A 101 -11.20 -32.87 -12.59
C HIS A 101 -11.19 -34.38 -12.39
N THR A 102 -12.38 -34.97 -12.30
CA THR A 102 -12.51 -36.42 -12.18
C THR A 102 -11.86 -37.12 -13.37
N LEU A 103 -11.05 -38.12 -13.07
CA LEU A 103 -10.37 -38.90 -14.10
C LEU A 103 -11.39 -39.72 -14.88
N SER A 104 -11.32 -39.67 -16.21
CA SER A 104 -12.17 -40.50 -17.04
C SER A 104 -11.84 -41.99 -16.83
N ARG A 105 -12.85 -42.87 -16.92
CA ARG A 105 -12.66 -44.33 -16.83
C ARG A 105 -11.61 -44.86 -17.80
N ARG A 106 -11.48 -44.25 -18.98
CA ARG A 106 -10.45 -44.58 -19.98
C ARG A 106 -9.04 -44.25 -19.49
N GLN A 107 -8.84 -43.09 -18.86
CA GLN A 107 -7.54 -42.73 -18.28
C GLN A 107 -7.18 -43.63 -17.10
N LEU A 108 -8.15 -44.00 -16.25
CA LEU A 108 -7.95 -44.94 -15.14
C LEU A 108 -7.53 -46.33 -15.66
N ALA A 109 -8.22 -46.86 -16.66
CA ALA A 109 -7.88 -48.12 -17.29
C ALA A 109 -6.51 -48.06 -17.97
N GLN A 110 -6.21 -46.97 -18.69
CA GLN A 110 -4.90 -46.77 -19.32
C GLN A 110 -3.77 -46.69 -18.29
N ASP A 111 -3.97 -46.02 -17.16
CA ASP A 111 -3.01 -46.00 -16.04
C ASP A 111 -2.74 -47.41 -15.53
N PHE A 112 -3.78 -48.20 -15.33
CA PHE A 112 -3.69 -49.59 -14.88
C PHE A 112 -2.95 -50.50 -15.87
N PHE A 113 -3.33 -50.48 -17.15
CA PHE A 113 -2.64 -51.26 -18.16
C PHE A 113 -1.20 -50.78 -18.38
N SER A 114 -0.93 -49.47 -18.26
CA SER A 114 0.45 -48.97 -18.35
C SER A 114 1.32 -49.43 -17.18
N PHE A 115 0.74 -49.60 -15.99
CA PHE A 115 1.42 -50.18 -14.83
C PHE A 115 1.78 -51.65 -15.07
N LEU A 116 0.90 -52.41 -15.71
CA LEU A 116 1.17 -53.79 -16.14
C LEU A 116 2.07 -53.90 -17.38
N HIS A 117 2.60 -52.79 -17.89
CA HIS A 117 3.37 -52.73 -19.14
C HIS A 117 2.59 -53.14 -20.41
N LEU A 118 1.25 -53.09 -20.35
CA LEU A 118 0.35 -53.50 -21.43
C LEU A 118 -0.16 -52.33 -22.29
N ALA A 119 0.07 -51.08 -21.87
CA ALA A 119 -0.38 -49.89 -22.59
C ALA A 119 0.61 -48.71 -22.46
N PRO A 120 0.61 -47.76 -23.42
CA PRO A 120 1.39 -46.53 -23.30
C PRO A 120 0.93 -45.69 -22.09
N LYS A 121 1.89 -44.98 -21.49
CA LYS A 121 1.67 -44.15 -20.30
C LYS A 121 0.52 -43.16 -20.54
N SER A 122 -0.37 -42.98 -19.56
CA SER A 122 -1.34 -41.90 -19.64
C SER A 122 -0.62 -40.55 -19.55
N LYS A 123 -1.21 -39.51 -20.13
CA LYS A 123 -0.72 -38.13 -20.01
C LYS A 123 -0.91 -37.57 -18.59
N GLY A 124 -1.72 -38.22 -17.75
CA GLY A 124 -2.15 -37.72 -16.45
C GLY A 124 -3.04 -36.47 -16.56
N VAL A 125 -3.41 -35.92 -15.41
CA VAL A 125 -4.25 -34.72 -15.27
C VAL A 125 -3.50 -33.66 -14.45
N LYS A 126 -3.74 -32.37 -14.71
CA LYS A 126 -3.15 -31.31 -13.88
C LYS A 126 -3.65 -31.43 -12.43
N PRO A 127 -2.75 -31.37 -11.44
CA PRO A 127 -3.13 -31.37 -10.04
C PRO A 127 -3.77 -30.02 -9.65
N GLU A 128 -4.65 -30.08 -8.67
CA GLU A 128 -5.15 -28.97 -7.88
C GLU A 128 -4.34 -28.93 -6.59
N LEU A 129 -3.71 -27.79 -6.29
CA LEU A 129 -3.15 -27.52 -4.97
C LEU A 129 -4.22 -26.78 -4.15
N SER A 130 -5.13 -27.53 -3.54
CA SER A 130 -6.25 -27.01 -2.75
C SER A 130 -5.90 -26.81 -1.27
N HIS A 131 -6.71 -26.01 -0.57
CA HIS A 131 -6.63 -25.82 0.89
C HIS A 131 -7.16 -27.05 1.63
N HIS A 132 -6.74 -27.22 2.90
CA HIS A 132 -7.20 -28.32 3.75
C HIS A 132 -8.73 -28.37 3.88
N ASP A 133 -9.38 -27.22 4.05
CA ASP A 133 -10.84 -27.14 4.16
C ASP A 133 -11.55 -27.63 2.88
N THR A 134 -10.95 -27.39 1.72
CA THR A 134 -11.47 -27.88 0.44
C THR A 134 -11.42 -29.41 0.38
N ASP A 135 -10.35 -30.02 0.91
CA ASP A 135 -10.24 -31.48 1.02
C ASP A 135 -11.30 -32.04 1.98
N MET A 136 -11.52 -31.39 3.12
CA MET A 136 -12.55 -31.80 4.08
C MET A 136 -13.95 -31.77 3.47
N ILE A 137 -14.28 -30.71 2.73
CA ILE A 137 -15.58 -30.58 2.04
C ILE A 137 -15.72 -31.66 0.96
N ARG A 138 -14.67 -31.89 0.17
CA ARG A 138 -14.67 -32.91 -0.89
C ARG A 138 -14.89 -34.33 -0.35
N GLU A 139 -14.35 -34.61 0.84
CA GLU A 139 -14.47 -35.93 1.49
C GLU A 139 -15.75 -36.09 2.32
N SER A 140 -16.59 -35.05 2.40
CA SER A 140 -17.89 -35.15 3.04
C SER A 140 -18.86 -36.01 2.20
N MET A 141 -19.58 -36.91 2.86
CA MET A 141 -20.59 -37.75 2.18
C MET A 141 -21.93 -37.01 2.19
N GLY A 142 -22.47 -36.68 1.02
CA GLY A 142 -23.79 -36.04 0.82
C GLY A 142 -23.72 -34.67 0.14
N ASP A 143 -24.87 -34.18 -0.35
CA ASP A 143 -24.96 -32.95 -1.15
C ASP A 143 -24.86 -31.64 -0.34
N SER A 144 -24.78 -31.70 0.99
CA SER A 144 -24.69 -30.50 1.84
C SER A 144 -23.77 -30.70 3.05
N THR A 145 -22.77 -29.82 3.16
CA THR A 145 -21.94 -29.70 4.36
C THR A 145 -22.54 -28.68 5.32
N PHE A 146 -22.82 -29.07 6.56
CA PHE A 146 -23.27 -28.15 7.60
C PHE A 146 -22.07 -27.65 8.41
N PRO A 147 -21.74 -26.34 8.38
CA PRO A 147 -20.67 -25.81 9.21
C PRO A 147 -21.10 -25.85 10.67
N ILE A 148 -20.24 -26.40 11.53
CA ILE A 148 -20.43 -26.40 12.98
C ILE A 148 -19.65 -25.22 13.55
N GLU A 149 -20.35 -24.32 14.24
CA GLU A 149 -19.75 -23.20 14.97
C GLU A 149 -19.64 -23.58 16.46
N HIS A 150 -18.45 -23.46 17.02
CA HIS A 150 -18.23 -23.70 18.44
C HIS A 150 -18.68 -22.51 19.30
N PRO A 151 -19.17 -22.73 20.54
CA PRO A 151 -19.88 -21.72 21.34
C PRO A 151 -19.24 -20.31 21.45
N PRO A 152 -17.91 -20.15 21.60
CA PRO A 152 -17.33 -18.80 21.73
C PRO A 152 -17.07 -18.09 20.40
N TYR A 153 -17.38 -18.70 19.25
CA TYR A 153 -17.08 -18.14 17.93
C TYR A 153 -17.76 -16.79 17.67
N GLN A 154 -19.06 -16.69 17.95
CA GLN A 154 -19.84 -15.50 17.61
C GLN A 154 -19.41 -14.27 18.43
N ASP A 155 -19.10 -14.45 19.71
CA ASP A 155 -18.68 -13.36 20.58
C ASP A 155 -17.29 -12.84 20.21
N PHE A 156 -16.33 -13.73 19.95
CA PHE A 156 -15.00 -13.31 19.48
C PHE A 156 -15.06 -12.67 18.09
N ARG A 157 -15.95 -13.13 17.22
CA ARG A 157 -16.15 -12.54 15.90
C ARG A 157 -16.66 -11.10 16.00
N LYS A 158 -17.68 -10.84 16.82
CA LYS A 158 -18.18 -9.47 17.05
C LYS A 158 -17.09 -8.53 17.53
N LYS A 159 -16.26 -8.99 18.48
CA LYS A 159 -15.12 -8.21 18.97
C LYS A 159 -14.11 -7.88 17.87
N ILE A 160 -13.77 -8.85 17.01
CA ILE A 160 -12.87 -8.59 15.87
C ILE A 160 -13.51 -7.61 14.87
N ASP A 161 -14.81 -7.74 14.61
CA ASP A 161 -15.54 -6.86 13.70
C ASP A 161 -15.62 -5.42 14.23
N GLU A 162 -15.78 -5.25 15.55
CA GLU A 162 -15.69 -3.94 16.24
C GLU A 162 -14.28 -3.34 16.12
N GLU A 163 -13.23 -4.11 16.42
CA GLU A 163 -11.84 -3.65 16.30
C GLU A 163 -11.46 -3.31 14.84
N LYS A 164 -12.03 -4.02 13.85
CA LYS A 164 -11.87 -3.69 12.43
C LYS A 164 -12.55 -2.39 12.05
N ARG A 165 -13.74 -2.12 12.59
CA ARG A 165 -14.45 -0.85 12.37
C ARG A 165 -13.66 0.30 12.95
N GLU A 166 -13.16 0.17 14.18
CA GLU A 166 -12.30 1.19 14.80
C GLU A 166 -11.03 1.44 13.97
N ASN A 167 -10.41 0.37 13.45
CA ASN A 167 -9.23 0.51 12.58
C ASN A 167 -9.57 1.18 11.23
N LEU A 168 -10.77 0.94 10.69
CA LEU A 168 -11.25 1.62 9.49
C LEU A 168 -11.49 3.11 9.75
N ASP A 169 -12.11 3.46 10.88
CA ASP A 169 -12.34 4.86 11.27
C ASP A 169 -11.00 5.61 11.41
N LYS A 170 -9.99 4.97 12.05
CA LYS A 170 -8.62 5.50 12.11
C LYS A 170 -7.97 5.63 10.72
N THR A 171 -8.25 4.69 9.81
CA THR A 171 -7.77 4.78 8.42
C THR A 171 -8.33 6.03 7.77
N VAL A 172 -9.64 6.27 7.87
CA VAL A 172 -10.30 7.44 7.29
C VAL A 172 -9.74 8.74 7.89
N GLU A 173 -9.54 8.78 9.21
CA GLU A 173 -8.92 9.92 9.89
C GLU A 173 -7.53 10.24 9.34
N ILE A 174 -6.66 9.24 9.19
CA ILE A 174 -5.32 9.41 8.63
C ILE A 174 -5.37 9.89 7.18
N TRP A 175 -6.31 9.37 6.37
CA TRP A 175 -6.49 9.82 4.99
C TRP A 175 -6.96 11.28 4.91
N ASN A 176 -7.83 11.71 5.82
CA ASN A 176 -8.23 13.10 5.91
C ASN A 176 -7.05 14.00 6.30
N LEU A 177 -6.21 13.56 7.24
CA LEU A 177 -4.99 14.29 7.63
C LEU A 177 -3.99 14.39 6.47
N ASP A 178 -3.83 13.34 5.68
CA ASP A 178 -2.99 13.32 4.47
C ASP A 178 -3.51 14.33 3.43
N GLY A 179 -4.81 14.34 3.20
CA GLY A 179 -5.47 15.31 2.31
C GLY A 179 -5.39 16.76 2.81
N ASP A 180 -5.50 16.97 4.12
CA ASP A 180 -5.33 18.29 4.75
C ASP A 180 -3.89 18.80 4.59
N LEU A 181 -2.89 17.93 4.67
CA LEU A 181 -1.47 18.27 4.46
C LEU A 181 -1.20 18.69 3.02
N ASP A 182 -1.75 17.96 2.04
CA ASP A 182 -1.65 18.35 0.62
C ASP A 182 -2.39 19.65 0.32
N THR A 183 -3.55 19.86 0.96
CA THR A 183 -4.30 21.12 0.85
C THR A 183 -3.48 22.29 1.39
N LYS A 184 -2.81 22.11 2.54
CA LYS A 184 -1.92 23.12 3.11
C LYS A 184 -0.81 23.52 2.13
N LYS A 185 -0.11 22.55 1.53
CA LYS A 185 0.94 22.81 0.52
C LYS A 185 0.41 23.60 -0.68
N ASN A 186 -0.80 23.29 -1.14
CA ASN A 186 -1.42 24.01 -2.25
C ASN A 186 -1.77 25.45 -1.86
N ILE A 187 -2.30 25.67 -0.65
CA ILE A 187 -2.57 27.01 -0.12
C ILE A 187 -1.27 27.81 0.01
N ASP A 188 -0.20 27.23 0.55
CA ASP A 188 1.12 27.87 0.64
C ASP A 188 1.65 28.31 -0.74
N ALA A 189 1.53 27.45 -1.74
CA ALA A 189 1.94 27.77 -3.11
C ALA A 189 1.08 28.89 -3.73
N GLN A 190 -0.23 28.90 -3.45
CA GLN A 190 -1.14 29.96 -3.91
C GLN A 190 -0.85 31.29 -3.22
N LEU A 191 -0.60 31.28 -1.91
CA LEU A 191 -0.20 32.45 -1.14
C LEU A 191 1.10 33.05 -1.70
N ALA A 192 2.13 32.24 -1.94
CA ALA A 192 3.38 32.71 -2.54
C ALA A 192 3.16 33.40 -3.91
N ARG A 193 2.27 32.84 -4.74
CA ARG A 193 1.90 33.44 -6.04
C ARG A 193 1.14 34.75 -5.88
N LEU A 194 0.18 34.82 -4.95
CA LEU A 194 -0.62 36.02 -4.71
C LEU A 194 0.20 37.14 -4.09
N THR A 195 1.10 36.82 -3.15
CA THR A 195 2.05 37.79 -2.58
C THR A 195 2.97 38.35 -3.67
N SER A 196 3.52 37.50 -4.55
CA SER A 196 4.32 37.96 -5.69
C SER A 196 3.53 38.88 -6.64
N LYS A 197 2.25 38.54 -6.90
CA LYS A 197 1.34 39.37 -7.70
C LYS A 197 1.06 40.72 -7.02
N GLN A 198 0.84 40.73 -5.71
CA GLN A 198 0.60 41.94 -4.93
C GLN A 198 1.80 42.88 -5.00
N GLU A 199 3.02 42.36 -4.78
CA GLU A 199 4.26 43.13 -4.90
C GLU A 199 4.42 43.72 -6.31
N PHE A 200 4.17 42.92 -7.35
CA PHE A 200 4.21 43.40 -8.73
C PHE A 200 3.20 44.53 -8.99
N LEU A 201 1.97 44.40 -8.48
CA LEU A 201 0.94 45.44 -8.62
C LEU A 201 1.34 46.74 -7.91
N ILE A 202 1.96 46.64 -6.72
CA ILE A 202 2.48 47.80 -5.99
C ILE A 202 3.58 48.50 -6.79
N ILE A 203 4.57 47.75 -7.29
CA ILE A 203 5.65 48.29 -8.12
C ILE A 203 5.09 48.95 -9.40
N SER A 204 4.13 48.31 -10.05
CA SER A 204 3.48 48.84 -11.26
C SER A 204 2.72 50.13 -10.98
N ARG A 205 1.99 50.19 -9.86
CA ARG A 205 1.30 51.39 -9.39
C ARG A 205 2.28 52.53 -9.15
N ASP A 206 3.37 52.28 -8.44
CA ASP A 206 4.34 53.32 -8.10
C ASP A 206 5.06 53.86 -9.35
N LYS A 207 5.36 52.98 -10.32
CA LYS A 207 5.86 53.38 -11.64
C LYS A 207 4.84 54.22 -12.42
N LEU A 208 3.56 53.87 -12.34
CA LEU A 208 2.48 54.63 -12.97
C LEU A 208 2.41 56.06 -12.40
N ILE A 209 2.44 56.20 -11.07
CA ILE A 209 2.45 57.50 -10.37
C ILE A 209 3.59 58.37 -10.92
N ASN A 210 4.83 57.85 -10.86
CA ASN A 210 6.01 58.60 -11.27
C ASN A 210 5.96 59.03 -12.75
N THR A 211 5.54 58.12 -13.64
CA THR A 211 5.47 58.39 -15.08
C THR A 211 4.43 59.47 -15.41
N TYR A 212 3.26 59.41 -14.77
CA TYR A 212 2.20 60.37 -15.01
C TYR A 212 2.49 61.73 -14.39
N GLN A 213 3.08 61.77 -13.20
CA GLN A 213 3.47 63.01 -12.53
C GLN A 213 4.53 63.75 -13.35
N THR A 214 5.58 63.06 -13.80
CA THR A 214 6.61 63.64 -14.69
C THR A 214 5.99 64.24 -15.97
N LYS A 215 5.03 63.52 -16.57
CA LYS A 215 4.36 63.98 -17.79
C LYS A 215 3.43 65.17 -17.55
N LEU A 216 2.73 65.20 -16.42
CA LEU A 216 1.86 66.30 -16.03
C LEU A 216 2.66 67.56 -15.73
N ASP A 217 3.77 67.44 -15.00
CA ASP A 217 4.64 68.56 -14.66
C ASP A 217 5.23 69.19 -15.91
N LEU A 218 5.67 68.37 -16.88
CA LEU A 218 6.14 68.86 -18.19
C LEU A 218 5.04 69.64 -18.93
N LEU A 219 3.83 69.10 -19.00
CA LEU A 219 2.71 69.75 -19.72
C LEU A 219 2.26 71.04 -19.02
N LYS A 220 2.22 71.06 -17.68
CA LYS A 220 1.91 72.26 -16.90
C LYS A 220 2.96 73.34 -17.10
N LYS A 221 4.25 72.97 -17.11
CA LYS A 221 5.34 73.91 -17.43
C LYS A 221 5.18 74.50 -18.83
N THR A 222 4.90 73.68 -19.85
CA THR A 222 4.64 74.18 -21.22
C THR A 222 3.40 75.08 -21.29
N ARG A 223 2.36 74.78 -20.51
CA ARG A 223 1.16 75.65 -20.41
C ARG A 223 1.53 77.01 -19.83
N ASP A 224 2.30 77.03 -18.75
CA ASP A 224 2.69 78.25 -18.06
C ASP A 224 3.60 79.12 -18.94
N GLU A 225 4.52 78.50 -19.69
CA GLU A 225 5.34 79.17 -20.70
C GLU A 225 4.49 79.79 -21.83
N LEU A 226 3.52 79.04 -22.37
CA LEU A 226 2.61 79.56 -23.41
C LEU A 226 1.72 80.68 -22.90
N ALA A 227 1.23 80.60 -21.66
CA ALA A 227 0.43 81.64 -21.02
C ALA A 227 1.23 82.92 -20.79
N SER A 228 2.49 82.79 -20.34
CA SER A 228 3.43 83.90 -20.20
C SER A 228 3.71 84.57 -21.55
N ASN A 229 4.01 83.79 -22.59
CA ASN A 229 4.23 84.29 -23.94
C ASN A 229 3.00 85.02 -24.50
N LEU A 230 1.79 84.47 -24.26
CA LEU A 230 0.55 85.11 -24.68
C LEU A 230 0.33 86.46 -23.97
N SER A 231 0.63 86.54 -22.67
CA SER A 231 0.56 87.78 -21.88
C SER A 231 1.56 88.83 -22.41
N GLN A 232 2.81 88.43 -22.64
CA GLN A 232 3.84 89.31 -23.21
C GLN A 232 3.46 89.80 -24.61
N ASN A 233 3.02 88.92 -25.50
CA ASN A 233 2.57 89.31 -26.84
C ASN A 233 1.36 90.24 -26.78
N THR A 234 0.44 90.04 -25.83
CA THR A 234 -0.70 90.95 -25.64
C THR A 234 -0.24 92.36 -25.25
N SER A 235 0.72 92.49 -24.33
CA SER A 235 1.32 93.78 -23.98
C SER A 235 2.03 94.44 -25.17
N LYS A 236 2.80 93.68 -25.95
CA LYS A 236 3.48 94.19 -27.17
C LYS A 236 2.47 94.65 -28.23
N VAL A 237 1.40 93.88 -28.48
CA VAL A 237 0.32 94.27 -29.40
C VAL A 237 -0.31 95.60 -28.99
N ILE A 238 -0.59 95.79 -27.69
CA ILE A 238 -1.14 97.04 -27.15
C ILE A 238 -0.14 98.20 -27.36
N PHE A 239 1.15 97.97 -27.10
CA PHE A 239 2.20 98.96 -27.29
C PHE A 239 2.32 99.40 -28.76
N HIS A 240 2.46 98.48 -29.71
CA HIS A 240 2.57 98.82 -31.14
C HIS A 240 1.29 99.46 -31.68
N ALA A 241 0.11 99.04 -31.23
CA ALA A 241 -1.15 99.69 -31.58
C ALA A 241 -1.21 101.16 -31.11
N LYS A 242 -0.70 101.45 -29.90
CA LYS A 242 -0.56 102.82 -29.38
C LYS A 242 0.49 103.61 -30.17
N LYS A 243 1.65 103.01 -30.47
CA LYS A 243 2.74 103.62 -31.27
C LYS A 243 2.23 104.03 -32.65
N ILE A 244 1.56 103.14 -33.38
CA ILE A 244 0.97 103.44 -34.70
C ILE A 244 -0.06 104.56 -34.61
N ARG A 245 -0.93 104.54 -33.59
CA ARG A 245 -1.94 105.60 -33.38
C ARG A 245 -1.28 106.96 -33.15
N TYR A 246 -0.17 107.01 -32.42
CA TYR A 246 0.60 108.23 -32.19
C TYR A 246 1.27 108.73 -33.49
N LEU A 247 2.00 107.86 -34.19
CA LEU A 247 2.71 108.22 -35.43
C LEU A 247 1.75 108.71 -36.53
N LYS A 248 0.53 108.15 -36.62
CA LYS A 248 -0.51 108.60 -37.57
C LYS A 248 -1.02 110.03 -37.36
N ARG A 249 -0.77 110.65 -36.20
CA ARG A 249 -1.24 112.03 -35.89
C ARG A 249 -0.28 113.11 -36.38
N ILE A 250 0.89 112.75 -36.89
CA ILE A 250 1.91 113.68 -37.38
C ILE A 250 1.55 114.08 -38.81
N SER A 251 1.25 115.37 -39.04
CA SER A 251 0.68 115.87 -40.30
C SER A 251 1.66 115.91 -41.49
N ASN A 252 2.98 115.94 -41.24
CA ASN A 252 4.05 115.86 -42.25
C ASN A 252 5.20 115.00 -41.71
N PRO A 253 5.10 113.66 -41.75
CA PRO A 253 6.13 112.78 -41.21
C PRO A 253 7.40 112.85 -42.05
N ASP A 254 8.57 112.90 -41.39
CA ASP A 254 9.85 112.71 -42.04
C ASP A 254 10.06 111.22 -42.42
N GLU A 255 11.03 110.95 -43.29
CA GLU A 255 11.29 109.60 -43.82
C GLU A 255 11.56 108.57 -42.71
N LYS A 256 12.23 109.01 -41.62
CA LYS A 256 12.45 108.18 -40.42
C LYS A 256 11.13 107.81 -39.72
N THR A 257 10.23 108.76 -39.51
CA THR A 257 8.92 108.53 -38.89
C THR A 257 8.06 107.58 -39.74
N PHE A 258 8.11 107.72 -41.07
CA PHE A 258 7.40 106.82 -41.98
C PHE A 258 7.95 105.38 -41.91
N THR A 259 9.28 105.24 -41.88
CA THR A 259 9.95 103.93 -41.78
C THR A 259 9.63 103.25 -40.45
N GLU A 260 9.68 103.97 -39.33
CA GLU A 260 9.28 103.46 -38.01
C GLU A 260 7.82 103.04 -37.95
N MET A 261 6.93 103.78 -38.61
CA MET A 261 5.50 103.44 -38.68
C MET A 261 5.28 102.13 -39.45
N MET A 262 5.95 101.97 -40.60
CA MET A 262 5.86 100.74 -41.41
C MET A 262 6.42 99.53 -40.67
N GLN A 263 7.54 99.69 -39.97
CA GLN A 263 8.12 98.64 -39.13
C GLN A 263 7.16 98.24 -38.00
N ALA A 264 6.55 99.21 -37.30
CA ALA A 264 5.57 98.93 -36.25
C ALA A 264 4.30 98.22 -36.79
N ILE A 265 3.88 98.52 -38.02
CA ILE A 265 2.75 97.83 -38.69
C ILE A 265 3.10 96.37 -38.99
N LEU A 266 4.31 96.10 -39.49
CA LEU A 266 4.78 94.74 -39.77
C LEU A 266 4.89 93.92 -38.48
N GLU A 267 5.52 94.47 -37.45
CA GLU A 267 5.65 93.83 -36.13
C GLU A 267 4.27 93.56 -35.50
N LEU A 268 3.33 94.49 -35.60
CA LEU A 268 1.96 94.28 -35.12
C LEU A 268 1.25 93.14 -35.86
N LYS A 269 1.46 93.01 -37.17
CA LYS A 269 0.86 91.94 -37.99
C LYS A 269 1.39 90.57 -37.57
N GLU A 270 2.71 90.43 -37.39
CA GLU A 270 3.32 89.18 -36.92
C GLU A 270 2.90 88.85 -35.48
N LEU A 271 2.91 89.83 -34.56
CA LEU A 271 2.46 89.62 -33.17
C LEU A 271 1.00 89.17 -33.09
N LYS A 272 0.10 89.73 -33.93
CA LYS A 272 -1.30 89.30 -33.99
C LYS A 272 -1.43 87.86 -34.51
N LYS A 273 -0.63 87.49 -35.53
CA LYS A 273 -0.60 86.13 -36.07
C LYS A 273 -0.12 85.13 -35.01
N GLU A 274 0.95 85.44 -34.29
CA GLU A 274 1.44 84.63 -33.17
C GLU A 274 0.41 84.54 -32.04
N GLN A 275 -0.27 85.64 -31.70
CA GLN A 275 -1.29 85.66 -30.66
C GLN A 275 -2.46 84.72 -31.00
N VAL A 276 -2.90 84.68 -32.26
CA VAL A 276 -3.92 83.73 -32.72
C VAL A 276 -3.43 82.29 -32.57
N GLN A 277 -2.18 82.00 -32.97
CA GLN A 277 -1.61 80.66 -32.82
C GLN A 277 -1.49 80.23 -31.35
N LEU A 278 -1.05 81.12 -30.46
CA LEU A 278 -0.95 80.86 -29.02
C LEU A 278 -2.34 80.63 -28.41
N ARG A 279 -3.34 81.44 -28.78
CA ARG A 279 -4.73 81.26 -28.33
C ARG A 279 -5.37 79.96 -28.81
N GLN A 280 -4.92 79.38 -29.92
CA GLN A 280 -5.36 78.06 -30.37
C GLN A 280 -4.62 76.92 -29.66
N LYS A 281 -3.32 77.08 -29.40
CA LYS A 281 -2.48 76.05 -28.76
C LYS A 281 -2.83 75.83 -27.28
N LEU A 282 -3.21 76.89 -26.56
CA LEU A 282 -3.45 76.83 -25.10
C LEU A 282 -4.64 75.93 -24.73
N PRO A 283 -5.85 76.07 -25.33
CA PRO A 283 -6.98 75.18 -25.08
C PRO A 283 -6.72 73.73 -25.53
N ALA A 284 -5.96 73.55 -26.61
CA ALA A 284 -5.54 72.22 -27.08
C ALA A 284 -4.62 71.52 -26.06
N LEU A 285 -3.74 72.27 -25.40
CA LEU A 285 -2.90 71.75 -24.33
C LEU A 285 -3.69 71.44 -23.05
N GLU A 286 -4.62 72.32 -22.66
CA GLU A 286 -5.50 72.12 -21.49
C GLU A 286 -6.38 70.87 -21.65
N SER A 287 -6.99 70.68 -22.82
CA SER A 287 -7.76 69.47 -23.11
C SER A 287 -6.89 68.20 -23.08
N LYS A 288 -5.62 68.29 -23.49
CA LYS A 288 -4.66 67.18 -23.41
C LYS A 288 -4.30 66.85 -21.95
N ILE A 289 -4.10 67.86 -21.10
CA ILE A 289 -3.88 67.68 -19.66
C ILE A 289 -5.09 66.97 -19.04
N ALA A 290 -6.29 67.49 -19.23
CA ALA A 290 -7.52 66.91 -18.69
C ALA A 290 -7.74 65.46 -19.14
N ARG A 291 -7.44 65.14 -20.41
CA ARG A 291 -7.53 63.77 -20.94
C ARG A 291 -6.53 62.82 -20.27
N ILE A 292 -5.31 63.30 -19.98
CA ILE A 292 -4.27 62.51 -19.31
C ILE A 292 -4.65 62.26 -17.85
N GLU A 293 -5.12 63.28 -17.13
CA GLU A 293 -5.58 63.16 -15.73
C GLU A 293 -6.73 62.16 -15.62
N LYS A 294 -7.75 62.27 -16.48
CA LYS A 294 -8.87 61.31 -16.52
C LYS A 294 -8.40 59.88 -16.83
N SER A 295 -7.46 59.73 -17.75
CA SER A 295 -6.89 58.40 -18.07
C SER A 295 -6.07 57.82 -16.91
N TYR A 296 -5.34 58.67 -16.18
CA TYR A 296 -4.56 58.27 -15.01
C TYR A 296 -5.47 57.76 -13.91
N GLN A 297 -6.49 58.54 -13.56
CA GLN A 297 -7.43 58.22 -12.50
C GLN A 297 -8.12 56.88 -12.74
N LYS A 298 -8.60 56.64 -13.96
CA LYS A 298 -9.20 55.35 -14.35
C LYS A 298 -8.23 54.16 -14.19
N LYS A 299 -6.94 54.35 -14.53
CA LYS A 299 -5.93 53.30 -14.35
C LYS A 299 -5.59 53.07 -12.88
N MET A 300 -5.55 54.14 -12.09
CA MET A 300 -5.28 54.06 -10.66
C MET A 300 -6.39 53.33 -9.92
N GLU A 301 -7.65 53.67 -10.19
CA GLU A 301 -8.82 52.97 -9.65
C GLU A 301 -8.79 51.48 -9.97
N LYS A 302 -8.43 51.13 -11.22
CA LYS A 302 -8.28 49.73 -11.62
C LYS A 302 -7.18 49.01 -10.83
N HIS A 303 -6.00 49.62 -10.65
CA HIS A 303 -4.93 49.03 -9.85
C HIS A 303 -5.32 48.89 -8.37
N GLN A 304 -6.01 49.90 -7.81
CA GLN A 304 -6.48 49.87 -6.44
C GLN A 304 -7.45 48.71 -6.21
N GLU A 305 -8.36 48.48 -7.15
CA GLU A 305 -9.34 47.39 -7.10
C GLU A 305 -8.64 46.03 -7.22
N GLU A 306 -7.69 45.86 -8.14
CA GLU A 306 -6.92 44.61 -8.28
C GLU A 306 -6.09 44.28 -7.03
N ILE A 307 -5.48 45.30 -6.39
CA ILE A 307 -4.77 45.12 -5.12
C ILE A 307 -5.75 44.71 -4.02
N LYS A 308 -6.90 45.38 -3.92
CA LYS A 308 -7.92 45.07 -2.90
C LYS A 308 -8.44 43.63 -3.04
N GLN A 309 -8.72 43.20 -4.28
CA GLN A 309 -9.13 41.83 -4.57
C GLN A 309 -8.06 40.81 -4.17
N THR A 310 -6.79 41.08 -4.54
CA THR A 310 -5.66 40.20 -4.19
C THR A 310 -5.47 40.11 -2.67
N ASN A 311 -5.62 41.22 -1.94
CA ASN A 311 -5.52 41.25 -0.47
C ASN A 311 -6.63 40.44 0.22
N ASN A 312 -7.85 40.52 -0.29
CA ASN A 312 -8.98 39.76 0.25
C ASN A 312 -8.76 38.26 0.05
N GLU A 313 -8.23 37.85 -1.11
CA GLU A 313 -7.91 36.45 -1.40
C GLU A 313 -6.80 35.92 -0.49
N ILE A 314 -5.72 36.69 -0.31
CA ILE A 314 -4.64 36.37 0.65
C ILE A 314 -5.20 36.21 2.07
N SER A 315 -6.07 37.12 2.51
CA SER A 315 -6.68 37.07 3.85
C SER A 315 -7.51 35.80 4.04
N LEU A 316 -8.34 35.43 3.06
CA LEU A 316 -9.13 34.21 3.10
C LEU A 316 -8.26 32.96 3.21
N LEU A 317 -7.22 32.86 2.38
CA LEU A 317 -6.29 31.74 2.39
C LEU A 317 -5.50 31.63 3.71
N ASN A 318 -5.10 32.76 4.30
CA ASN A 318 -4.45 32.76 5.62
C ASN A 318 -5.39 32.26 6.74
N ILE A 319 -6.69 32.57 6.68
CA ILE A 319 -7.68 32.03 7.63
C ILE A 319 -7.80 30.52 7.47
N GLN A 320 -7.87 30.03 6.23
CA GLN A 320 -7.93 28.59 5.95
C GLN A 320 -6.66 27.87 6.41
N LEU A 321 -5.49 28.48 6.19
CA LEU A 321 -4.21 27.93 6.63
C LEU A 321 -4.12 27.85 8.15
N ALA A 322 -4.57 28.88 8.88
CA ALA A 322 -4.60 28.86 10.34
C ALA A 322 -5.51 27.73 10.88
N GLN A 323 -6.66 27.48 10.24
CA GLN A 323 -7.54 26.35 10.59
C GLN A 323 -6.88 24.99 10.32
N LEU A 324 -6.13 24.87 9.23
CA LEU A 324 -5.38 23.64 8.91
C LEU A 324 -4.20 23.43 9.87
N ASP A 325 -3.50 24.49 10.26
CA ASP A 325 -2.39 24.41 11.22
C ASP A 325 -2.85 23.96 12.61
N GLU A 326 -4.04 24.40 13.04
CA GLU A 326 -4.62 23.93 14.30
C GLU A 326 -4.99 22.42 14.24
N LYS A 327 -5.54 21.96 13.11
CA LYS A 327 -5.87 20.55 12.89
C LYS A 327 -4.64 19.65 12.77
N LEU A 328 -3.61 20.11 12.04
CA LEU A 328 -2.37 19.38 11.77
C LEU A 328 -1.32 19.54 12.88
N LYS A 329 -1.71 20.05 14.04
CA LYS A 329 -0.78 20.35 15.13
C LYS A 329 0.12 19.14 15.45
N ASP A 330 1.43 19.34 15.33
CA ASP A 330 2.46 18.32 15.55
C ASP A 330 2.35 17.09 14.63
N ILE A 331 1.73 17.24 13.44
CA ILE A 331 1.60 16.19 12.42
C ILE A 331 2.40 16.60 11.18
N ASP A 332 3.41 15.81 10.86
CA ASP A 332 4.20 15.92 9.64
C ASP A 332 4.02 14.67 8.75
N GLU A 333 4.62 14.71 7.56
CA GLU A 333 4.58 13.58 6.61
C GLU A 333 5.12 12.28 7.23
N SER A 334 6.20 12.39 8.01
CA SER A 334 6.80 11.23 8.69
C SER A 334 5.81 10.58 9.66
N LYS A 335 5.10 11.37 10.46
CA LYS A 335 4.12 10.88 11.41
C LYS A 335 2.93 10.25 10.70
N ILE A 336 2.45 10.85 9.60
CA ILE A 336 1.39 10.25 8.77
C ILE A 336 1.83 8.88 8.23
N GLU A 337 3.06 8.76 7.72
CA GLU A 337 3.58 7.47 7.25
C GLU A 337 3.71 6.44 8.38
N THR A 338 4.11 6.86 9.59
CA THR A 338 4.08 5.95 10.75
C THR A 338 2.67 5.48 11.10
N LEU A 339 1.68 6.37 11.09
CA LEU A 339 0.28 6.04 11.36
C LEU A 339 -0.30 5.13 10.28
N LYS A 340 -0.02 5.39 9.00
CA LYS A 340 -0.39 4.50 7.87
C LYS A 340 0.20 3.10 8.08
N ALA A 341 1.47 3.01 8.46
CA ALA A 341 2.13 1.74 8.74
C ALA A 341 1.53 1.02 9.96
N GLU A 342 1.16 1.74 11.02
CA GLU A 342 0.52 1.17 12.21
C GLU A 342 -0.87 0.61 11.90
N VAL A 343 -1.71 1.36 11.21
CA VAL A 343 -3.05 0.93 10.79
C VAL A 343 -2.99 -0.24 9.82
N SER A 344 -2.01 -0.25 8.91
CA SER A 344 -1.75 -1.38 8.02
C SER A 344 -1.31 -2.64 8.79
N LYS A 345 -0.39 -2.51 9.75
CA LYS A 345 0.03 -3.61 10.63
C LYS A 345 -1.14 -4.13 11.46
N ARG A 346 -2.00 -3.25 11.97
CA ARG A 346 -3.19 -3.61 12.75
C ARG A 346 -4.23 -4.33 11.88
N ALA A 347 -4.44 -3.89 10.64
CA ALA A 347 -5.29 -4.57 9.68
C ALA A 347 -4.79 -5.99 9.35
N ASP A 348 -3.49 -6.17 9.09
CA ASP A 348 -2.87 -7.49 8.89
C ASP A 348 -3.07 -8.38 10.12
N PHE A 349 -2.86 -7.84 11.32
CA PHE A 349 -3.08 -8.58 12.57
C PHE A 349 -4.53 -9.02 12.75
N LEU A 350 -5.50 -8.12 12.59
CA LEU A 350 -6.93 -8.41 12.75
C LEU A 350 -7.42 -9.44 11.71
N SER A 351 -6.92 -9.36 10.48
CA SER A 351 -7.23 -10.36 9.44
C SER A 351 -6.69 -11.75 9.82
N ARG A 352 -5.44 -11.83 10.31
CA ARG A 352 -4.85 -13.08 10.77
C ARG A 352 -5.56 -13.65 12.00
N GLN A 353 -6.00 -12.78 12.90
CA GLN A 353 -6.77 -13.17 14.09
C GLN A 353 -8.14 -13.72 13.73
N GLU A 354 -8.80 -13.15 12.73
CA GLU A 354 -10.05 -13.68 12.19
C GLU A 354 -9.86 -15.07 11.58
N ASN A 355 -8.80 -15.26 10.79
CA ASN A 355 -8.49 -16.56 10.20
C ASN A 355 -8.21 -17.61 11.28
N LEU A 356 -7.39 -17.27 12.30
CA LEU A 356 -7.16 -18.16 13.44
C LEU A 356 -8.49 -18.54 14.13
N LEU A 357 -9.37 -17.56 14.37
CA LEU A 357 -10.67 -17.83 14.99
C LEU A 357 -11.54 -18.75 14.14
N LYS A 358 -11.55 -18.58 12.81
CA LYS A 358 -12.25 -19.48 11.89
C LYS A 358 -11.68 -20.88 11.96
N ASP A 359 -10.36 -21.02 11.84
CA ASP A 359 -9.65 -22.31 11.84
C ASP A 359 -9.88 -23.09 13.15
N THR A 360 -9.96 -22.40 14.29
CA THR A 360 -10.12 -23.06 15.60
C THR A 360 -11.57 -23.33 16.00
N ASN A 361 -12.52 -22.51 15.54
CA ASN A 361 -13.89 -22.51 16.08
C ASN A 361 -14.97 -22.79 15.03
N LYS A 362 -14.59 -22.99 13.77
CA LYS A 362 -15.52 -23.39 12.73
C LYS A 362 -14.98 -24.62 12.01
N THR A 363 -15.74 -25.71 12.08
CA THR A 363 -15.39 -26.95 11.38
C THR A 363 -16.40 -27.19 10.26
N ASN A 364 -15.92 -27.53 9.05
CA ASN A 364 -16.77 -27.89 7.93
C ASN A 364 -16.21 -29.09 7.15
N GLY A 365 -17.09 -29.95 6.64
CA GLY A 365 -16.70 -31.16 5.92
C GLY A 365 -16.28 -32.32 6.84
N ARG A 366 -15.64 -33.35 6.25
CA ARG A 366 -15.21 -34.56 6.96
C ARG A 366 -13.74 -34.48 7.37
N HIS A 367 -13.48 -34.62 8.67
CA HIS A 367 -12.12 -34.72 9.19
C HIS A 367 -11.36 -35.95 8.64
N PRO A 368 -10.01 -35.86 8.52
CA PRO A 368 -9.19 -37.00 8.16
C PRO A 368 -9.41 -38.18 9.09
N ASP A 369 -9.40 -39.40 8.55
CA ASP A 369 -9.48 -40.63 9.37
C ASP A 369 -8.23 -40.78 10.26
N HIS A 370 -7.08 -40.30 9.79
CA HIS A 370 -5.83 -40.25 10.54
C HIS A 370 -5.09 -38.93 10.33
N ILE A 371 -4.49 -38.42 11.41
CA ILE A 371 -3.61 -37.25 11.42
C ILE A 371 -2.30 -37.67 12.08
N VAL A 372 -1.16 -37.39 11.43
CA VAL A 372 0.19 -37.63 11.98
C VAL A 372 0.93 -36.29 12.06
N SER A 373 1.43 -35.93 13.24
CA SER A 373 2.04 -34.62 13.47
C SER A 373 3.56 -34.74 13.50
N LEU A 374 4.22 -34.04 12.59
CA LEU A 374 5.66 -34.07 12.41
C LEU A 374 6.27 -32.72 12.82
N PRO A 375 7.36 -32.74 13.62
CA PRO A 375 7.97 -31.53 14.13
C PRO A 375 8.74 -30.79 13.04
N THR A 376 8.78 -29.49 13.18
CA THR A 376 9.47 -28.53 12.30
C THR A 376 10.44 -27.69 13.12
N SER A 377 11.26 -26.84 12.49
CA SER A 377 12.29 -26.05 13.18
C SER A 377 11.72 -25.14 14.28
N ASP A 378 10.49 -24.66 14.09
CA ASP A 378 9.74 -23.86 15.07
C ASP A 378 9.39 -24.59 16.39
N SER A 379 9.50 -25.92 16.40
CA SER A 379 9.15 -26.77 17.56
C SER A 379 10.27 -26.79 18.61
N GLY A 380 11.46 -26.24 18.30
CA GLY A 380 12.62 -26.24 19.19
C GLY A 380 13.29 -27.62 19.37
N LEU A 381 12.86 -28.62 18.60
CA LEU A 381 13.41 -29.97 18.63
C LEU A 381 14.65 -30.07 17.72
N HIS A 382 15.63 -30.87 18.15
CA HIS A 382 16.89 -31.02 17.42
C HIS A 382 16.69 -31.75 16.08
N TYR A 383 15.97 -32.87 16.11
CA TYR A 383 15.62 -33.61 14.91
C TYR A 383 14.20 -33.22 14.47
N HIS A 384 14.12 -32.48 13.38
CA HIS A 384 12.88 -31.96 12.82
C HIS A 384 12.90 -32.04 11.29
N ILE A 385 11.74 -31.91 10.66
CA ILE A 385 11.63 -31.88 9.21
C ILE A 385 12.11 -30.52 8.70
N ASN A 386 12.97 -30.53 7.67
CA ASN A 386 13.42 -29.31 6.99
C ASN A 386 12.30 -28.78 6.09
N GLU A 387 11.69 -27.69 6.50
CA GLU A 387 10.49 -27.12 5.88
C GLU A 387 10.80 -26.47 4.53
N LEU A 388 11.99 -25.87 4.37
CA LEU A 388 12.42 -25.30 3.09
C LEU A 388 12.50 -26.38 2.00
N ALA A 389 13.09 -27.53 2.33
CA ALA A 389 13.17 -28.66 1.42
C ALA A 389 11.78 -29.23 1.07
N VAL A 390 10.84 -29.23 2.03
CA VAL A 390 9.44 -29.60 1.78
C VAL A 390 8.77 -28.61 0.82
N ILE A 391 8.91 -27.29 1.06
CA ILE A 391 8.34 -26.23 0.20
C ILE A 391 8.85 -26.36 -1.25
N GLU A 392 10.17 -26.53 -1.43
CA GLU A 392 10.75 -26.75 -2.76
C GLU A 392 10.24 -28.00 -3.44
N ALA A 393 10.02 -29.08 -2.67
CA ALA A 393 9.43 -30.29 -3.21
C ALA A 393 7.97 -30.08 -3.61
N MET A 394 7.18 -29.33 -2.85
CA MET A 394 5.80 -28.96 -3.19
C MET A 394 5.73 -28.17 -4.50
N GLU A 395 6.61 -27.17 -4.67
CA GLU A 395 6.71 -26.37 -5.90
C GLU A 395 7.04 -27.25 -7.12
N LYS A 396 7.95 -28.21 -6.96
CA LYS A 396 8.29 -29.19 -8.01
C LYS A 396 7.14 -30.14 -8.30
N GLU A 397 6.37 -30.53 -7.30
CA GLU A 397 5.20 -31.39 -7.46
C GLU A 397 4.07 -30.70 -8.22
N GLY A 398 3.83 -29.41 -8.00
CA GLY A 398 2.81 -28.63 -8.74
C GLY A 398 2.96 -28.70 -10.26
N ASN A 399 4.17 -28.98 -10.77
CA ASN A 399 4.46 -29.13 -12.20
C ASN A 399 4.25 -30.56 -12.75
N ARG A 400 3.89 -31.53 -11.90
CA ARG A 400 3.73 -32.94 -12.30
C ARG A 400 2.27 -33.27 -12.52
N ASN A 401 2.00 -34.04 -13.57
CA ASN A 401 0.65 -34.53 -13.81
C ASN A 401 0.29 -35.65 -12.82
N TYR A 402 -0.89 -35.52 -12.23
CA TYR A 402 -1.56 -36.50 -11.40
C TYR A 402 -1.89 -37.77 -12.20
N SER A 403 -1.66 -38.92 -11.56
CA SER A 403 -2.07 -40.25 -12.05
C SER A 403 -2.40 -41.11 -10.84
N MET A 404 -3.52 -41.86 -10.88
CA MET A 404 -3.99 -42.64 -9.72
C MET A 404 -2.97 -43.66 -9.21
N ILE A 405 -2.16 -44.22 -10.10
CA ILE A 405 -1.23 -45.30 -9.75
C ILE A 405 0.19 -44.77 -9.58
N ARG A 406 0.67 -43.94 -10.51
CA ARG A 406 2.09 -43.58 -10.58
C ARG A 406 2.47 -42.32 -9.84
N ASN A 407 1.60 -41.31 -9.83
CA ASN A 407 1.81 -39.98 -9.24
C ASN A 407 0.50 -39.54 -8.55
N ASN A 408 0.13 -40.25 -7.50
CA ASN A 408 -1.06 -39.94 -6.71
C ASN A 408 -0.72 -39.08 -5.49
N CYS A 409 -1.75 -38.69 -4.75
CA CYS A 409 -1.65 -37.86 -3.56
C CYS A 409 -0.70 -38.48 -2.51
N ALA A 410 -0.85 -39.78 -2.22
CA ALA A 410 -0.01 -40.53 -1.30
C ALA A 410 1.49 -40.45 -1.67
N LYS A 411 1.82 -40.72 -2.95
CA LYS A 411 3.22 -40.65 -3.41
C LYS A 411 3.77 -39.22 -3.38
N SER A 412 2.94 -38.23 -3.69
CA SER A 412 3.32 -36.83 -3.65
C SER A 412 3.64 -36.38 -2.22
N VAL A 413 2.76 -36.68 -1.26
CA VAL A 413 2.99 -36.46 0.19
C VAL A 413 4.32 -37.09 0.64
N LYS A 414 4.52 -38.38 0.35
CA LYS A 414 5.74 -39.10 0.73
C LYS A 414 6.99 -38.48 0.11
N ARG A 415 6.91 -38.00 -1.14
CA ARG A 415 8.05 -37.38 -1.84
C ARG A 415 8.43 -36.04 -1.23
N CYS A 416 7.45 -35.19 -0.91
CA CYS A 416 7.70 -33.93 -0.22
C CYS A 416 8.32 -34.16 1.17
N LEU A 417 7.78 -35.11 1.94
CA LEU A 417 8.31 -35.44 3.26
C LEU A 417 9.69 -36.10 3.20
N LEU A 418 9.96 -36.95 2.21
CA LEU A 418 11.29 -37.53 1.99
C LEU A 418 12.34 -36.46 1.72
N ALA A 419 12.01 -35.43 0.92
CA ALA A 419 12.91 -34.29 0.71
C ALA A 419 13.20 -33.56 2.03
N GLY A 420 12.17 -33.38 2.88
CA GLY A 420 12.30 -32.76 4.20
C GLY A 420 13.18 -33.52 5.20
N ILE A 421 13.30 -34.85 5.07
CA ILE A 421 14.08 -35.69 6.00
C ILE A 421 15.41 -36.19 5.44
N GLU A 422 15.81 -35.77 4.23
CA GLU A 422 17.06 -36.26 3.61
C GLU A 422 18.29 -35.94 4.49
N HIS A 423 18.27 -34.78 5.16
CA HIS A 423 19.30 -34.39 6.11
C HIS A 423 19.36 -35.25 7.39
N LEU A 424 18.30 -36.01 7.70
CA LEU A 424 18.21 -36.92 8.85
C LEU A 424 18.47 -38.39 8.48
N ARG A 425 18.82 -38.65 7.21
CA ARG A 425 18.85 -40.01 6.67
C ARG A 425 19.88 -40.90 7.38
N LYS A 426 21.01 -40.35 7.82
CA LYS A 426 22.06 -41.13 8.50
C LYS A 426 21.63 -41.51 9.91
N GLU A 427 21.04 -40.57 10.62
CA GLU A 427 20.55 -40.66 11.99
C GLU A 427 19.37 -41.63 12.09
N LEU A 428 18.42 -41.53 11.15
CA LEU A 428 17.30 -42.46 11.05
C LEU A 428 17.78 -43.90 10.77
N LYS A 429 18.77 -44.08 9.88
CA LYS A 429 19.37 -45.40 9.63
C LYS A 429 20.10 -45.94 10.86
N ALA A 430 20.85 -45.10 11.57
CA ALA A 430 21.51 -45.49 12.81
C ALA A 430 20.50 -45.88 13.91
N ASN A 431 19.28 -45.33 13.86
CA ASN A 431 18.18 -45.71 14.76
C ASN A 431 17.37 -46.94 14.29
N GLY A 432 17.81 -47.64 13.23
CA GLY A 432 17.20 -48.89 12.75
C GLY A 432 16.20 -48.73 11.61
N VAL A 433 16.05 -47.55 11.01
CA VAL A 433 15.18 -47.35 9.85
C VAL A 433 15.79 -47.99 8.60
N PRO A 434 15.10 -48.94 7.93
CA PRO A 434 15.66 -49.67 6.80
C PRO A 434 15.81 -48.81 5.54
N ASN A 435 16.74 -49.17 4.66
CA ASN A 435 16.95 -48.47 3.38
C ASN A 435 15.69 -48.42 2.49
N SER A 436 14.77 -49.38 2.62
CA SER A 436 13.49 -49.41 1.91
C SER A 436 12.55 -48.26 2.31
N PHE A 437 12.67 -47.74 3.54
CA PHE A 437 11.86 -46.62 4.04
C PHE A 437 12.04 -45.35 3.19
N PHE A 438 13.24 -45.15 2.65
CA PHE A 438 13.61 -44.01 1.82
C PHE A 438 13.34 -44.22 0.32
N LYS A 439 12.70 -45.34 -0.04
CA LYS A 439 12.37 -45.68 -1.43
C LYS A 439 10.87 -45.51 -1.67
N PHE A 440 10.54 -45.15 -2.91
CA PHE A 440 9.16 -45.16 -3.38
C PHE A 440 8.75 -46.59 -3.70
N GLU A 441 7.56 -46.97 -3.24
CA GLU A 441 6.91 -48.18 -3.73
C GLU A 441 6.40 -47.92 -5.17
N ALA A 442 6.24 -49.00 -5.93
CA ALA A 442 5.68 -48.92 -7.28
C ALA A 442 4.27 -48.30 -7.24
N ILE A 443 3.50 -48.62 -6.19
CA ILE A 443 2.16 -48.10 -5.91
C ILE A 443 2.14 -47.64 -4.45
N GLU A 444 1.94 -46.34 -4.24
CA GLU A 444 1.74 -45.78 -2.89
C GLU A 444 0.25 -45.69 -2.61
N THR A 445 -0.15 -46.03 -1.38
CA THR A 445 -1.55 -45.97 -0.94
C THR A 445 -1.71 -45.10 0.30
N THR A 446 -2.91 -44.59 0.55
CA THR A 446 -3.20 -43.76 1.72
C THR A 446 -2.89 -44.47 3.04
N ASN A 447 -3.26 -45.75 3.17
CA ASN A 447 -2.87 -46.57 4.32
C ASN A 447 -1.35 -46.83 4.38
N GLY A 448 -0.68 -47.00 3.24
CA GLY A 448 0.78 -47.13 3.17
C GLY A 448 1.48 -45.88 3.70
N VAL A 449 1.05 -44.71 3.24
CA VAL A 449 1.57 -43.40 3.68
C VAL A 449 1.27 -43.11 5.14
N HIS A 450 0.08 -43.46 5.63
CA HIS A 450 -0.23 -43.37 7.06
C HIS A 450 0.78 -44.15 7.91
N ASN A 451 0.99 -45.44 7.60
CA ASN A 451 1.91 -46.28 8.35
C ASN A 451 3.36 -45.79 8.25
N TRP A 452 3.75 -45.30 7.06
CA TRP A 452 5.06 -44.71 6.83
C TRP A 452 5.26 -43.43 7.66
N ALA A 453 4.32 -42.48 7.61
CA ALA A 453 4.37 -41.23 8.36
C ALA A 453 4.36 -41.47 9.88
N ARG A 454 3.54 -42.40 10.37
CA ARG A 454 3.52 -42.80 11.79
C ARG A 454 4.81 -43.47 12.24
N THR A 455 5.50 -44.14 11.32
CA THR A 455 6.85 -44.68 11.61
C THR A 455 7.86 -43.54 11.68
N LEU A 456 7.80 -42.57 10.76
CA LEU A 456 8.64 -41.37 10.81
C LEU A 456 8.47 -40.61 12.14
N GLU A 457 7.23 -40.31 12.53
CA GLU A 457 6.91 -39.62 13.79
C GLU A 457 7.53 -40.33 15.00
N ARG A 458 7.31 -41.65 15.12
CA ARG A 458 7.87 -42.45 16.21
C ARG A 458 9.39 -42.41 16.26
N GLU A 459 10.05 -42.49 15.11
CA GLU A 459 11.51 -42.46 15.04
C GLU A 459 12.09 -41.07 15.35
N LEU A 460 11.43 -39.99 14.90
CA LEU A 460 11.80 -38.63 15.28
C LEU A 460 11.62 -38.38 16.79
N ILE A 461 10.55 -38.89 17.39
CA ILE A 461 10.34 -38.82 18.84
C ILE A 461 11.47 -39.55 19.58
N LYS A 462 11.80 -40.79 19.17
CA LYS A 462 12.90 -41.56 19.77
C LYS A 462 14.25 -40.85 19.67
N LEU A 463 14.57 -40.30 18.50
CA LEU A 463 15.82 -39.56 18.28
C LEU A 463 15.90 -38.33 19.19
N ASN A 464 14.82 -37.55 19.28
CA ASN A 464 14.77 -36.38 20.16
C ASN A 464 14.84 -36.75 21.65
N MET A 465 14.16 -37.81 22.08
CA MET A 465 14.25 -38.29 23.47
C MET A 465 15.68 -38.72 23.84
N LYS A 466 16.36 -39.48 22.97
CA LYS A 466 17.76 -39.89 23.18
C LYS A 466 18.70 -38.68 23.27
N HIS A 467 18.51 -37.70 22.39
CA HIS A 467 19.34 -36.49 22.40
C HIS A 467 19.13 -35.64 23.66
N THR A 468 17.89 -35.49 24.13
CA THR A 468 17.61 -34.82 25.41
C THR A 468 18.23 -35.59 26.58
N ALA A 469 18.11 -36.91 26.63
CA ALA A 469 18.72 -37.74 27.67
C ALA A 469 20.25 -37.60 27.70
N ASN A 470 20.92 -37.62 26.54
CA ASN A 470 22.36 -37.43 26.43
C ASN A 470 22.81 -36.04 26.88
N LYS A 471 22.01 -34.99 26.58
CA LYS A 471 22.28 -33.63 27.09
C LYS A 471 22.16 -33.55 28.60
N THR A 472 21.14 -34.17 29.19
CA THR A 472 20.97 -34.20 30.65
C THR A 472 22.09 -35.00 31.32
N ALA A 473 22.52 -36.13 30.74
CA ALA A 473 23.65 -36.91 31.25
C ALA A 473 24.97 -36.14 31.23
N MET A 474 25.28 -35.43 30.13
CA MET A 474 26.46 -34.56 30.06
C MET A 474 26.41 -33.40 31.08
N TRP A 475 25.23 -32.84 31.37
CA TRP A 475 25.09 -31.79 32.40
C TRP A 475 25.31 -32.31 33.82
N VAL A 476 24.94 -33.57 34.10
CA VAL A 476 25.17 -34.21 35.41
C VAL A 476 26.64 -34.59 35.59
N GLU A 477 27.33 -35.03 34.53
CA GLU A 477 28.77 -35.37 34.60
C GLU A 477 29.69 -34.15 34.71
N VAL A 478 29.26 -32.98 34.22
CA VAL A 478 30.05 -31.73 34.29
C VAL A 478 29.81 -30.94 35.59
N ASN A 479 28.83 -31.32 36.42
CA ASN A 479 28.58 -30.74 37.74
C ASN A 479 28.30 -31.81 38.80
N PRO A 480 29.30 -32.60 39.24
CA PRO A 480 29.11 -33.59 40.30
C PRO A 480 28.82 -32.98 41.68
N GLU A 481 29.04 -31.67 41.89
CA GLU A 481 28.96 -31.03 43.20
C GLU A 481 27.53 -30.66 43.67
N ASN A 482 26.48 -30.91 42.87
CA ASN A 482 25.10 -30.61 43.27
C ASN A 482 24.18 -31.84 43.40
N THR A 483 24.75 -33.02 43.67
CA THR A 483 23.98 -34.21 44.04
C THR A 483 23.60 -34.14 45.52
N ILE A 484 22.62 -33.31 45.88
CA ILE A 484 21.96 -33.41 47.19
C ILE A 484 21.06 -34.64 47.15
N SER A 485 21.45 -35.65 47.93
CA SER A 485 20.66 -36.84 48.24
C SER A 485 19.33 -36.45 48.90
N TYR A 486 18.24 -36.49 48.15
CA TYR A 486 16.90 -36.44 48.72
C TYR A 486 16.49 -37.84 49.16
N ILE A 487 16.68 -38.15 50.45
CA ILE A 487 16.07 -39.29 51.12
C ILE A 487 14.65 -38.84 51.50
N PRO A 488 13.56 -39.47 51.02
CA PRO A 488 12.24 -39.16 51.51
C PRO A 488 12.09 -39.76 52.91
N GLN A 489 11.97 -38.92 53.93
CA GLN A 489 11.43 -39.35 55.22
C GLN A 489 9.93 -39.61 55.05
N ILE A 490 9.55 -40.86 55.31
CA ILE A 490 8.17 -41.29 55.45
C ILE A 490 7.70 -40.88 56.85
N THR A 491 6.64 -40.09 56.92
CA THR A 491 5.69 -40.04 58.05
C THR A 491 4.29 -39.91 57.49
#